data_AF-A0A645IMB3-F1
#
_entry.id   AF-A0A645IMB3-F1
#
_cell.length_a   1.000
_cell.length_b   1.000
_cell.length_c   1.000
_cell.angle_alpha   90.00
_cell.angle_beta   90.00
_cell.angle_gamma   90.00
#
_symmetry.space_group_name_H-M   'P 1'
#
loop_
_entity.id
_entity.type
_entity.pdbx_description
1 polymer ?
#
loop_
_entity_poly.entity_id
_entity_poly.type
_entity_poly.pdbx_seq_one_letter_code
_entity_poly.pdbx_strand_id
1 'polypeptide(L)'
;MNQLERDALATIEKALAGHDNPAMFWSGGKDSIVALHLLRQVHPSPAVIFLGHIYGSSSWRWKWALQELTEQNLCAFFMPPTCFQLCQNGDNFLLLGAYAFNGQLL
;
A
#
# COMPACT_ATOMS: atom_id res chain seq x y z
N MET A 1 -13.28 -17.98 -9.82
CA MET A 1 -11.85 -17.74 -9.54
C MET A 1 -11.00 -18.46 -10.57
N ASN A 2 -10.15 -17.73 -11.29
CA ASN A 2 -9.28 -18.32 -12.33
C ASN A 2 -7.99 -18.92 -11.71
N GLN A 3 -7.15 -19.57 -12.52
CA GLN A 3 -5.93 -20.21 -12.01
C GLN A 3 -4.94 -19.20 -11.41
N LEU A 4 -4.72 -18.07 -12.07
CA LEU A 4 -3.79 -17.03 -11.63
C LEU A 4 -4.19 -16.45 -10.27
N GLU A 5 -5.49 -16.21 -10.06
CA GLU A 5 -6.04 -15.73 -8.81
C GLU A 5 -5.82 -16.75 -7.67
N ARG A 6 -6.01 -18.06 -7.95
CA ARG A 6 -5.70 -19.12 -6.97
C ARG A 6 -4.22 -19.14 -6.58
N ASP A 7 -3.34 -19.04 -7.57
CA ASP A 7 -1.89 -19.08 -7.32
C ASP A 7 -1.42 -17.85 -6.52
N ALA A 8 -2.03 -16.69 -6.79
CA ALA A 8 -1.78 -15.46 -6.04
C ALA A 8 -2.24 -15.57 -4.57
N LEU A 9 -3.45 -16.09 -4.33
CA LEU A 9 -3.97 -16.29 -2.98
C LEU A 9 -3.12 -17.29 -2.19
N ALA A 10 -2.74 -18.42 -2.79
CA ALA A 10 -1.86 -19.40 -2.16
C ALA A 10 -0.50 -18.79 -1.78
N THR A 11 0.02 -17.87 -2.60
CA THR A 11 1.26 -17.13 -2.30
C THR A 11 1.07 -16.21 -1.09
N ILE A 12 -0.05 -15.49 -1.02
CA ILE A 12 -0.37 -14.61 0.11
C ILE A 12 -0.56 -15.44 1.39
N GLU A 13 -1.35 -16.50 1.36
CA GLU A 13 -1.55 -17.42 2.50
C GLU A 13 -0.22 -17.93 3.05
N LYS A 14 0.68 -18.36 2.15
CA LYS A 14 2.01 -18.83 2.53
C LYS A 14 2.84 -17.71 3.17
N ALA A 15 2.76 -16.48 2.66
CA ALA A 15 3.49 -15.33 3.21
C ALA A 15 2.96 -14.91 4.59
N LEU A 16 1.67 -15.14 4.86
CA LEU A 16 1.02 -14.82 6.13
C LEU A 16 1.09 -15.95 7.16
N ALA A 17 1.58 -17.13 6.77
CA ALA A 17 1.64 -18.29 7.64
C ALA A 17 2.45 -17.98 8.91
N GLY A 18 1.79 -18.05 10.08
CA GLY A 18 2.40 -17.74 11.37
C GLY A 18 2.37 -16.26 11.79
N HIS A 19 1.64 -15.42 11.06
CA HIS A 19 1.44 -14.00 11.39
C HIS A 19 -0.04 -13.70 11.66
N ASP A 20 -0.37 -13.34 12.91
CA ASP A 20 -1.78 -13.14 13.31
C ASP A 20 -2.36 -11.81 12.83
N ASN A 21 -1.53 -10.77 12.71
CA ASN A 21 -1.94 -9.40 12.43
C ASN A 21 -1.11 -8.78 11.30
N PRO A 22 -1.38 -9.13 10.04
CA PRO A 22 -0.67 -8.56 8.91
C PRO A 22 -1.00 -7.09 8.71
N ALA A 23 0.01 -6.34 8.31
CA ALA A 23 -0.12 -4.96 7.85
C ALA A 23 0.40 -4.84 6.42
N MET A 24 -0.25 -4.01 5.61
CA MET A 24 0.12 -3.78 4.22
C MET A 24 0.52 -2.31 4.02
N PHE A 25 1.73 -2.08 3.51
CA PHE A 25 2.06 -0.79 2.89
C PHE A 25 1.28 -0.62 1.60
N TRP A 26 0.53 0.47 1.50
CA TRP A 26 -0.41 0.69 0.42
C TRP A 26 -0.29 2.13 -0.10
N SER A 27 -0.27 2.31 -1.41
CA SER A 27 -0.06 3.62 -2.06
C SER A 27 -1.29 4.15 -2.81
N GLY A 28 -2.39 3.39 -2.81
CA GLY A 28 -3.58 3.70 -3.61
C GLY A 28 -3.31 3.71 -5.11
N GLY A 29 -2.29 2.99 -5.57
CA GLY A 29 -2.09 2.67 -6.98
C GLY A 29 -2.85 1.41 -7.39
N LYS A 30 -3.02 1.20 -8.70
CA LYS A 30 -3.72 0.04 -9.26
C LYS A 30 -3.25 -1.30 -8.66
N ASP A 31 -1.94 -1.48 -8.53
CA ASP A 31 -1.35 -2.75 -8.11
C ASP A 31 -1.56 -2.96 -6.60
N SER A 32 -1.44 -1.90 -5.79
CA SER A 32 -1.72 -1.98 -4.36
C SER A 32 -3.21 -2.18 -4.07
N ILE A 33 -4.11 -1.71 -4.94
CA ILE A 33 -5.56 -1.96 -4.81
C ILE A 33 -5.85 -3.45 -5.05
N VAL A 34 -5.30 -4.03 -6.11
CA VAL A 34 -5.46 -5.47 -6.40
C VAL A 34 -4.84 -6.32 -5.28
N ALA A 35 -3.64 -5.96 -4.82
CA ALA A 35 -3.01 -6.67 -3.71
C ALA A 35 -3.82 -6.59 -2.41
N LEU A 36 -4.39 -5.41 -2.07
CA LEU A 36 -5.29 -5.27 -0.91
C LEU A 36 -6.55 -6.12 -1.08
N HIS A 37 -7.14 -6.12 -2.28
CA HIS A 37 -8.32 -6.95 -2.58
C HIS A 37 -8.04 -8.43 -2.34
N LEU A 38 -6.92 -8.95 -2.87
CA LEU A 38 -6.51 -10.35 -2.68
C LEU A 38 -6.18 -10.66 -1.21
N LEU A 39 -5.45 -9.76 -0.53
CA LEU A 39 -5.13 -9.91 0.89
C LEU A 39 -6.41 -10.04 1.73
N ARG A 40 -7.43 -9.25 1.44
CA ARG A 40 -8.72 -9.28 2.15
C ARG A 40 -9.50 -10.58 1.97
N GLN A 41 -9.21 -11.36 0.94
CA GLN A 41 -9.83 -12.69 0.80
C GLN A 41 -9.25 -13.70 1.80
N VAL A 42 -8.01 -13.49 2.25
CA VAL A 42 -7.30 -14.38 3.18
C VAL A 42 -7.35 -13.85 4.62
N HIS A 43 -7.23 -12.53 4.78
CA HIS A 43 -7.29 -11.83 6.06
C HIS A 43 -8.26 -10.65 5.92
N PRO A 44 -9.52 -10.74 6.40
CA PRO A 44 -10.58 -9.78 6.06
C PRO A 44 -10.35 -8.32 6.49
N SER A 45 -9.53 -8.10 7.53
CA SER A 45 -9.33 -6.80 8.16
C SER A 45 -7.84 -6.53 8.43
N PRO A 46 -7.00 -6.49 7.38
CA PRO A 46 -5.58 -6.20 7.55
C PRO A 46 -5.42 -4.73 7.92
N ALA A 47 -4.39 -4.41 8.70
CA ALA A 47 -4.01 -3.02 8.91
C ALA A 47 -3.41 -2.46 7.60
N VAL A 48 -3.75 -1.21 7.27
CA VAL A 48 -3.22 -0.54 6.07
C VAL A 48 -2.31 0.60 6.49
N ILE A 49 -1.07 0.60 6.02
CA ILE A 49 -0.14 1.72 6.17
C ILE A 49 -0.17 2.50 4.85
N PHE A 50 -0.95 3.58 4.83
CA PHE A 50 -1.11 4.43 3.65
C PHE A 50 0.13 5.33 3.47
N LEU A 51 0.87 5.07 2.40
CA LEU A 51 2.03 5.83 1.97
C LEU A 51 1.61 7.16 1.34
N GLY A 52 2.09 8.27 1.91
CA GLY A 52 1.71 9.61 1.48
C GLY A 52 2.08 9.97 0.06
N HIS A 53 1.15 10.63 -0.64
CA HIS A 53 1.44 11.17 -1.96
C HIS A 53 2.35 12.41 -1.87
N ILE A 54 3.18 12.63 -2.89
CA ILE A 54 4.04 13.82 -3.04
C ILE A 54 3.26 15.15 -3.00
N TYR A 55 1.94 15.11 -3.23
CA TYR A 55 1.05 16.27 -3.25
C TYR A 55 0.23 16.40 -1.95
N GLY A 56 0.52 15.55 -0.95
CA GLY A 56 -0.10 15.59 0.37
C GLY A 56 -1.62 15.40 0.36
N SER A 57 -2.23 15.88 1.44
CA SER A 57 -3.65 15.70 1.77
C SER A 57 -4.63 16.51 0.91
N SER A 58 -4.13 17.47 0.13
CA SER A 58 -4.95 18.31 -0.75
C SER A 58 -5.27 17.65 -2.10
N SER A 59 -4.56 16.58 -2.46
CA SER A 59 -4.78 15.89 -3.74
C SER A 59 -6.11 15.12 -3.77
N TRP A 60 -6.74 15.05 -4.95
CA TRP A 60 -7.96 14.24 -5.13
C TRP A 60 -7.70 12.76 -4.81
N ARG A 61 -6.50 12.26 -5.12
CA ARG A 61 -6.09 10.88 -4.90
C ARG A 61 -6.03 10.55 -3.40
N TRP A 62 -5.57 11.50 -2.58
CA TRP A 62 -5.60 11.35 -1.13
C TRP A 62 -7.03 11.21 -0.60
N LYS A 63 -7.93 12.10 -1.03
CA LYS A 63 -9.34 12.08 -0.59
C LYS A 63 -10.03 10.78 -1.00
N TRP A 64 -9.82 10.36 -2.26
CA TRP A 64 -10.33 9.10 -2.77
C TRP A 64 -9.79 7.90 -1.97
N ALA A 65 -8.48 7.86 -1.70
CA ALA A 65 -7.86 6.81 -0.91
C ALA A 65 -8.43 6.71 0.51
N LEU A 66 -8.62 7.84 1.20
CA LEU A 66 -9.26 7.87 2.51
C LEU A 66 -10.70 7.37 2.47
N GLN A 67 -11.46 7.79 1.45
CA GLN A 67 -12.83 7.33 1.24
C GLN A 67 -12.86 5.81 1.06
N GLU A 68 -12.03 5.27 0.18
CA GLU A 68 -11.94 3.83 -0.10
C GLU A 68 -11.61 3.01 1.17
N LEU A 69 -10.61 3.44 1.94
CA LEU A 69 -10.22 2.75 3.18
C LEU A 69 -11.33 2.82 4.25
N THR A 70 -12.05 3.94 4.31
CA THR A 70 -13.16 4.15 5.25
C THR A 70 -14.37 3.29 4.86
N GLU A 71 -14.76 3.29 3.59
CA GLU A 71 -15.88 2.51 3.07
C GLU A 71 -15.67 1.01 3.25
N GLN A 72 -14.41 0.56 3.15
CA GLN A 72 -14.02 -0.83 3.41
C GLN A 72 -13.87 -1.18 4.90
N ASN A 73 -14.08 -0.21 5.81
CA ASN A 73 -13.91 -0.35 7.26
C ASN A 73 -12.53 -0.90 7.67
N LEU A 74 -11.47 -0.41 7.02
CA LEU A 74 -10.10 -0.82 7.28
C LEU A 74 -9.43 0.08 8.32
N CYS A 75 -8.64 -0.52 9.20
CA CYS A 75 -7.77 0.22 10.10
C CYS A 75 -6.60 0.79 9.31
N ALA A 76 -6.60 2.10 9.06
CA ALA A 76 -5.59 2.77 8.25
C ALA A 76 -4.71 3.71 9.10
N PHE A 77 -3.40 3.60 8.91
CA PHE A 77 -2.40 4.48 9.47
C PHE A 77 -1.75 5.28 8.35
N PHE A 78 -1.62 6.59 8.54
CA PHE A 78 -0.94 7.42 7.56
C PHE A 78 0.56 7.48 7.83
N MET A 79 1.38 7.15 6.82
CA MET A 79 2.83 7.34 6.86
C MET A 79 3.24 8.37 5.79
N PRO A 80 3.55 9.62 6.18
CA PRO A 80 4.09 10.59 5.24
C PRO A 80 5.53 10.23 4.86
N PRO A 81 6.00 10.63 3.66
CA PRO A 81 7.41 10.49 3.29
C PRO A 81 8.27 11.33 4.22
N THR A 82 9.42 10.78 4.61
CA THR A 82 10.43 11.45 5.44
C THR A 82 11.13 12.54 4.65
N CYS A 83 11.44 12.27 3.39
CA CYS A 83 12.00 13.23 2.44
C CYS A 83 11.59 12.87 1.01
N PHE A 84 11.96 13.74 0.07
CA PHE A 84 11.79 13.48 -1.35
C PHE A 84 13.14 13.37 -2.04
N GLN A 85 13.25 12.42 -2.96
CA GLN A 85 14.42 12.21 -3.79
C GLN A 85 14.05 12.52 -5.24
N LEU A 86 14.94 13.22 -5.95
CA LEU A 86 14.81 13.43 -7.39
C LEU A 86 15.78 12.48 -8.08
N CYS A 87 15.24 11.56 -8.88
CA CYS A 87 16.02 10.57 -9.60
C CYS A 87 15.86 10.79 -11.11
N GLN A 88 16.98 10.74 -11.85
CA GLN A 88 16.91 10.76 -13.31
C GLN A 88 16.55 9.36 -13.84
N ASN A 89 15.58 9.30 -14.76
CA ASN A 89 15.18 8.09 -15.45
C ASN A 89 15.11 8.37 -16.96
N GLY A 90 16.22 8.10 -17.64
CA GLY A 90 16.42 8.51 -19.04
C GLY A 90 16.38 10.03 -19.17
N ASP A 91 15.49 10.52 -20.03
CA ASP A 91 15.26 11.95 -20.26
C ASP A 91 14.29 12.60 -19.26
N ASN A 92 13.72 11.81 -18.34
CA ASN A 92 12.75 12.27 -17.35
C ASN A 92 13.36 12.37 -15.95
N PHE A 93 12.71 13.16 -15.08
CA PHE A 93 12.96 13.15 -13.65
C PHE A 93 11.78 12.55 -12.89
N LEU A 94 12.07 11.67 -11.93
CA LEU A 94 11.11 11.08 -11.01
C LEU A 94 11.28 11.72 -9.64
N LEU A 95 10.18 12.22 -9.08
CA LEU A 95 10.13 12.62 -7.68
C LEU A 95 9.59 11.46 -6.84
N LEU A 96 10.42 10.92 -5.96
CA LEU A 96 10.13 9.77 -5.12
C LEU A 96 10.03 10.19 -3.66
N GLY A 97 9.01 9.73 -2.95
CA GLY A 97 8.96 9.82 -1.49
C GLY A 97 9.82 8.71 -0.88
N ALA A 98 10.73 9.07 0.02
CA ALA A 98 11.51 8.11 0.80
C ALA A 98 10.90 7.98 2.19
N TYR A 99 10.87 6.76 2.74
CA TYR A 99 10.18 6.47 3.99
C TYR A 99 11.13 5.84 4.99
N ALA A 100 11.10 6.28 6.24
CA ALA A 100 11.87 5.64 7.30
C ALA A 100 11.02 4.59 8.05
N PHE A 101 11.52 3.37 8.15
CA PHE A 101 10.93 2.31 8.97
C PHE A 101 12.00 1.70 9.88
N ASN A 102 11.73 1.62 11.18
CA ASN A 102 12.70 1.17 12.20
C ASN A 102 14.07 1.87 12.11
N GLY A 103 14.08 3.17 11.78
CA GLY A 103 15.29 3.96 11.65
C GLY A 103 16.08 3.75 10.35
N GLN A 104 15.58 2.93 9.42
CA GLN A 104 16.18 2.70 8.11
C GLN A 104 15.33 3.34 7.01
N LEU A 105 15.98 4.02 6.07
CA LEU A 105 15.33 4.54 4.86
C LEU A 105 15.01 3.37 3.90
N LEU A 106 13.76 3.30 3.47
CA LEU A 106 13.18 2.43 2.45
C LEU A 106 13.04 3.18 1.12
#